data_AF-A0A377PMV2-F1
#
_entry.id   AF-A0A377PMV2-F1
#
_cell.length_a   1.000
_cell.length_b   1.000
_cell.length_c   1.000
_cell.angle_alpha   90.00
_cell.angle_beta   90.00
_cell.angle_gamma   90.00
#
_symmetry.space_group_name_H-M   'P 1'
#
loop_
_entity.id
_entity.type
_entity.pdbx_description
1 polymer ?
#
loop_
_entity_poly.entity_id
_entity_poly.type
_entity_poly.pdbx_seq_one_letter_code
_entity_poly.pdbx_strand_id
1 'polypeptide(L)'
;MNQWQIIRWADYQAMPWKNGQGVTQEIMRVDSPSGRDFRWRLSMAEVSSDGDFSSYTGYQRILSILEGDGLQLKSMDVLNHRF
;
A
#
# COMPACT_ATOMS: atom_id res chain seq x y z
N MET A 1 -16.86 17.69 -16.26
CA MET A 1 -15.89 17.11 -17.20
C MET A 1 -14.88 16.34 -16.37
N ASN A 2 -14.67 15.04 -16.62
CA ASN A 2 -13.59 14.32 -15.95
C ASN A 2 -12.27 14.76 -16.57
N GLN A 3 -11.40 15.36 -15.77
CA GLN A 3 -10.07 15.77 -16.19
C GLN A 3 -9.10 14.62 -15.96
N TRP A 4 -8.35 14.25 -17.00
CA TRP A 4 -7.27 13.28 -16.87
C TRP A 4 -6.08 13.91 -16.15
N GLN A 5 -5.48 13.16 -15.24
CA GLN A 5 -4.29 13.58 -14.49
C GLN A 5 -3.20 12.52 -14.68
N ILE A 6 -1.97 12.99 -14.91
CA ILE A 6 -0.77 12.17 -14.86
C ILE A 6 -0.05 12.53 -13.56
N ILE A 7 0.17 11.56 -12.69
CA ILE A 7 0.96 11.72 -11.47
C ILE A 7 2.35 11.17 -11.78
N ARG A 8 3.39 12.00 -11.61
CA ARG A 8 4.76 11.59 -11.87
C ARG A 8 5.41 11.09 -10.58
N TRP A 9 6.44 10.27 -10.72
CA TRP A 9 7.22 9.75 -9.59
C TRP A 9 7.67 10.86 -8.61
N ALA A 10 8.10 12.01 -9.14
CA ALA A 10 8.55 13.14 -8.33
C ALA A 10 7.47 13.74 -7.42
N ASP A 11 6.19 13.47 -7.71
CA ASP A 11 5.04 13.98 -6.96
C ASP A 11 4.53 12.98 -5.90
N TYR A 12 5.12 11.79 -5.82
CA TYR A 12 4.73 10.78 -4.84
C TYR A 12 5.09 11.22 -3.44
N GLN A 13 4.23 10.90 -2.47
CA GLN A 13 4.49 11.21 -1.08
C GLN A 13 5.16 10.02 -0.38
N ALA A 14 6.37 10.25 0.13
CA ALA A 14 7.08 9.26 0.94
C ALA A 14 6.44 9.16 2.33
N MET A 15 6.01 7.95 2.69
CA MET A 15 5.38 7.61 3.97
C MET A 15 6.25 6.56 4.69
N PRO A 16 7.13 6.98 5.61
CA PRO A 16 7.94 6.06 6.40
C PRO A 16 7.08 5.09 7.22
N TRP A 17 7.49 3.83 7.28
CA TRP A 17 6.78 2.85 8.09
C TRP A 17 7.00 3.09 9.58
N LYS A 18 6.00 2.76 10.40
CA LYS A 18 6.07 2.92 11.87
C LYS A 18 7.24 2.16 12.51
N ASN A 19 7.65 1.04 11.92
CA ASN A 19 8.77 0.23 12.39
C ASN A 19 10.14 0.74 11.90
N GLY A 20 10.18 1.78 11.06
CA GLY A 20 11.41 2.37 10.51
C GLY A 20 12.12 1.54 9.45
N GLN A 21 11.56 0.41 9.01
CA GLN A 21 12.24 -0.56 8.13
C GLN A 21 11.92 -0.38 6.64
N GLY A 22 11.21 0.68 6.28
CA GLY A 22 10.84 0.91 4.88
C GLY A 22 10.06 2.19 4.68
N VAL A 23 9.73 2.44 3.42
CA VAL A 23 8.93 3.57 2.98
C VAL A 23 7.87 3.09 1.99
N THR A 24 6.68 3.67 2.08
CA THR A 24 5.65 3.55 1.05
C THR A 24 5.62 4.85 0.26
N GLN A 25 5.67 4.77 -1.06
CA GLN A 25 5.42 5.88 -1.96
C GLN A 25 3.92 5.93 -2.28
N GLU A 26 3.22 6.92 -1.73
CA GLU A 26 1.81 7.15 -2.02
C GLU A 26 1.67 7.83 -3.39
N ILE A 27 0.95 7.18 -4.31
CA ILE A 27 0.69 7.67 -5.67
C ILE A 27 -0.55 8.56 -5.65
N MET A 28 -1.63 8.06 -5.06
CA MET A 28 -2.89 8.79 -4.99
C MET A 28 -3.72 8.30 -3.81
N ARG A 29 -4.44 9.24 -3.20
CA ARG A 29 -5.35 9.00 -2.11
C ARG A 29 -6.61 9.81 -2.31
N VAL A 30 -7.75 9.19 -2.03
CA VAL A 30 -9.04 9.88 -1.94
C VAL A 30 -9.54 9.72 -0.53
N ASP A 31 -9.63 10.83 0.19
CA ASP A 31 -10.12 10.84 1.57
C ASP A 31 -11.60 10.44 1.64
N SER A 32 -11.99 9.91 2.79
CA SER A 32 -13.41 9.74 3.06
C SER A 32 -14.08 11.11 3.25
N PRO A 33 -15.42 11.19 3.15
CA PRO A 33 -16.14 12.43 3.45
C PRO A 33 -15.89 12.99 4.86
N SER A 34 -15.49 12.14 5.81
CA SER A 34 -15.19 12.57 7.18
C SER A 34 -13.79 13.15 7.35
N GLY A 35 -12.89 12.95 6.38
CA GLY A 35 -11.50 13.39 6.41
C GLY A 35 -10.61 12.69 7.44
N ARG A 36 -11.13 11.71 8.19
CA ARG A 36 -10.36 10.98 9.23
C ARG A 36 -9.62 9.75 8.68
N ASP A 37 -10.07 9.24 7.55
CA ASP A 37 -9.60 8.05 6.87
C ASP A 37 -9.72 8.25 5.34
N PHE A 38 -9.41 7.22 4.56
CA PHE A 38 -9.48 7.28 3.09
C PHE A 38 -10.55 6.36 2.53
N ARG A 39 -11.12 6.71 1.38
CA ARG A 39 -11.98 5.80 0.62
C ARG A 39 -11.14 4.74 -0.10
N TRP A 40 -10.07 5.18 -0.75
CA TRP A 40 -9.09 4.31 -1.38
C TRP A 40 -7.74 5.01 -1.48
N ARG A 41 -6.68 4.20 -1.53
CA ARG A 41 -5.30 4.64 -1.70
C ARG A 41 -4.59 3.70 -2.65
N LEU A 42 -3.82 4.28 -3.58
CA LEU A 42 -2.86 3.56 -4.42
C LEU A 42 -1.45 3.98 -4.02
N SER A 43 -0.58 2.98 -3.81
CA SER A 43 0.79 3.20 -3.35
C SER A 43 1.70 2.07 -3.78
N MET A 44 3.00 2.33 -3.79
CA MET A 44 4.06 1.33 -3.97
C MET A 44 4.92 1.25 -2.71
N ALA A 45 5.44 0.08 -2.43
CA ALA A 45 6.34 -0.12 -1.30
C ALA A 45 7.44 -1.09 -1.69
N GLU A 46 8.65 -0.83 -1.22
CA GLU A 46 9.76 -1.77 -1.25
C GLU A 46 9.73 -2.58 0.05
N VAL A 47 9.85 -3.91 -0.05
CA VAL A 47 9.89 -4.81 1.10
C VAL A 47 11.27 -5.47 1.12
N SER A 48 12.19 -4.91 1.90
CA SER A 48 13.59 -5.35 1.97
C SER A 48 13.86 -6.42 3.02
N SER A 49 12.92 -6.67 3.93
CA SER A 49 13.04 -7.65 5.00
C SER A 49 11.68 -8.18 5.44
N ASP A 50 11.69 -9.37 6.04
CA ASP A 50 10.50 -9.96 6.63
C ASP A 50 9.94 -9.09 7.77
N GLY A 51 8.61 -9.03 7.86
CA GLY A 51 7.94 -8.30 8.91
C GLY A 51 6.43 -8.28 8.74
N ASP A 52 5.75 -7.82 9.79
CA ASP A 52 4.30 -7.70 9.78
C ASP A 52 3.85 -6.51 8.93
N PHE A 53 2.84 -6.74 8.11
CA PHE A 53 2.12 -5.65 7.45
C PHE A 53 1.23 -4.93 8.48
N SER A 54 1.14 -3.61 8.35
CA SER A 54 0.14 -2.84 9.10
C SER A 54 -1.28 -3.33 8.80
N SER A 55 -2.10 -3.44 9.85
CA SER A 55 -3.53 -3.73 9.73
C SER A 55 -4.29 -2.49 9.28
N TYR A 56 -5.19 -2.67 8.32
CA TYR A 56 -6.14 -1.67 7.84
C TYR A 56 -7.55 -2.25 7.95
N THR A 57 -8.05 -2.37 9.18
CA THR A 57 -9.38 -2.92 9.45
C THR A 57 -10.45 -2.17 8.67
N GLY A 58 -11.36 -2.91 8.02
CA GLY A 58 -12.42 -2.35 7.18
C GLY A 58 -12.02 -2.08 5.73
N TYR A 59 -10.75 -2.29 5.35
CA TYR A 59 -10.29 -2.15 3.97
C TYR A 59 -10.04 -3.51 3.32
N GLN A 60 -10.38 -3.60 2.04
CA GLN A 60 -9.82 -4.63 1.16
C GLN A 60 -8.43 -4.19 0.70
N ARG A 61 -7.45 -5.09 0.80
CA ARG A 61 -6.11 -4.88 0.26
C ARG A 61 -5.87 -5.84 -0.91
N ILE A 62 -5.33 -5.30 -2.00
CA ILE A 62 -4.82 -6.06 -3.14
C ILE A 62 -3.37 -5.65 -3.29
N LEU A 63 -2.49 -6.64 -3.43
CA LEU A 63 -1.06 -6.44 -3.63
C LEU A 63 -0.66 -7.05 -4.97
N SER A 64 0.30 -6.44 -5.63
CA SER A 64 0.89 -6.97 -6.86
C SER A 64 2.39 -6.77 -6.79
N ILE A 65 3.14 -7.82 -7.10
CA ILE A 65 4.59 -7.77 -7.16
C ILE A 65 4.97 -7.11 -8.49
N LEU A 66 5.77 -6.05 -8.41
CA LEU A 66 6.29 -5.37 -9.59
C LEU A 66 7.69 -5.87 -9.96
N GLU A 67 8.49 -6.22 -8.96
CA GLU A 67 9.87 -6.70 -9.09
C GLU A 67 10.23 -7.57 -7.87
N GLY A 68 11.18 -8.50 -8.05
CA GLY A 68 11.68 -9.41 -7.02
C GLY A 68 11.08 -10.81 -7.09
N ASP A 69 11.49 -11.66 -6.13
CA ASP A 69 11.20 -13.11 -6.13
C ASP A 69 9.81 -13.48 -5.55
N GLY A 70 8.96 -12.48 -5.30
CA GLY A 70 7.61 -12.67 -4.77
C GLY A 70 7.49 -12.41 -3.27
N LEU A 71 6.31 -12.72 -2.71
CA LEU A 71 6.02 -12.56 -1.27
C LEU A 71 5.28 -13.79 -0.74
N GLN A 72 5.69 -14.26 0.44
CA GLN A 72 4.90 -15.23 1.20
C GLN A 72 4.09 -14.51 2.27
N LEU A 73 2.77 -14.55 2.16
CA LEU A 73 1.88 -13.92 3.12
C LEU A 73 1.23 -14.97 4.03
N LYS A 74 1.24 -14.70 5.34
CA LYS A 74 0.52 -15.47 6.36
C LYS A 74 -0.64 -14.63 6.88
N SER A 75 -1.86 -15.17 6.82
CA SER A 75 -3.08 -14.59 7.39
C SER A 75 -3.60 -15.50 8.49
N MET A 76 -4.14 -14.93 9.58
CA MET A 76 -4.76 -15.70 10.67
C MET A 76 -6.11 -16.34 10.27
N ASP A 77 -6.73 -15.94 9.15
CA ASP A 77 -8.04 -16.44 8.67
C ASP A 77 -7.97 -17.46 7.51
N VAL A 78 -6.87 -18.20 7.41
CA VAL A 78 -6.66 -19.39 6.56
C VAL A 78 -6.47 -19.14 5.04
N LEU A 79 -5.22 -19.29 4.63
CA LEU A 79 -4.63 -20.00 3.47
C LEU A 79 -3.30 -19.32 3.19
N ASN A 80 -2.19 -20.06 3.16
CA ASN A 80 -0.92 -19.52 2.71
C ASN A 80 -1.05 -19.15 1.23
N HIS A 81 -1.20 -17.86 0.93
CA HIS A 81 -1.20 -17.38 -0.44
C HIS A 81 0.24 -17.07 -0.82
N ARG A 82 0.81 -17.88 -1.74
CA ARG A 82 2.10 -17.59 -2.38
C ARG A 82 1.77 -16.85 -3.68
N PHE A 83 2.31 -15.66 -3.84
CA PHE A 83 2.28 -14.90 -5.09
C PHE A 83 3.67 -14.91 -5.71
#